data_AF-A0A0C5CH65-F1
#
_entry.id   AF-A0A0C5CH65-F1
#
_cell.length_a   1.000
_cell.length_b   1.000
_cell.length_c   1.000
_cell.angle_alpha   90.00
_cell.angle_beta   90.00
_cell.angle_gamma   90.00
#
_symmetry.space_group_name_H-M   'P 1'
#
loop_
_entity.id
_entity.type
_entity.pdbx_description
1 polymer ?
#
loop_
_entity_poly.entity_id
_entity_poly.type
_entity_poly.pdbx_seq_one_letter_code
_entity_poly.pdbx_strand_id
1 'polypeptide(L)'
;MTTSKGIWATCLQCLPCRDGIQHSTSLCRLQTVMVILITSTLLLIVFKSDIVGEIRPSEQFSYYFTPTKDNLTEVKPQNNTGELEDNFGKAHEQIQSVPKHETGTVSPEHLTPKKKENPVISTSSVESTEPAEEERPETPAVFKGHRIVHLDLKGAPPLVSYYKKIFPLIKELGGTGLLIEYEDMFPYRHEALTAKNAYSKADIAEIQRLAAANKLIVIPLIQTFGHMEFVMKRKEFKHLREMPRYLQAICPSRSGTMTLLQEMIDDVLALHPKSQFIHIGCDEVYYMGQCGQCHQRMQQMGWSSSGLFLDHMITVAGYIKSKKPSMTVLAWDDMMRRMSLSELLRSKVGDVVEPVVWGYHGVSRGTIQYSYNQAFKGIWIASSFKGAQGPDSMLTDIDARWHNHVSWANAVQSEPKVKGILMTGWQRFDHFAPLCELFPVGFPSLAVSLAYLSSESDEYWPNAKARGVLKCDGVEGLRKLGTPVDCSFPGSGVFSGIQAFYSLQIRLQQMTKQSYFRAGFTDYYIKMNFGSPSNVEHAVEPLDGIRSEMARITRTLQEAMLDMYDASVWEEVQETLLRPFQRELDRLWEGKQRLLARDDWPRRPLTQTNSSGAFD
;
A
#
# COMPACT_ATOMS: atom_id res chain seq x y z
N MET A 1 -14.55 58.28 -30.17
CA MET A 1 -14.17 59.36 -29.23
C MET A 1 -12.73 59.13 -28.77
N THR A 2 -12.03 60.21 -28.42
CA THR A 2 -10.68 60.31 -27.83
C THR A 2 -10.49 59.36 -26.62
N THR A 3 -9.46 58.51 -26.43
CA THR A 3 -7.97 58.54 -26.52
C THR A 3 -7.23 58.69 -25.18
N SER A 4 -6.76 57.54 -24.67
CA SER A 4 -5.39 57.30 -24.16
C SER A 4 -4.92 57.74 -22.75
N LYS A 5 -4.00 56.91 -22.21
CA LYS A 5 -2.95 57.17 -21.18
C LYS A 5 -3.38 57.39 -19.71
N GLY A 6 -2.44 57.07 -18.82
CA GLY A 6 -2.39 57.42 -17.39
C GLY A 6 -0.91 57.45 -16.94
N ILE A 7 -0.58 57.86 -15.69
CA ILE A 7 0.77 57.76 -15.07
C ILE A 7 0.74 58.17 -13.56
N TRP A 8 1.44 57.39 -12.73
CA TRP A 8 2.14 57.68 -11.44
C TRP A 8 1.70 58.74 -10.39
N ALA A 9 1.35 58.22 -9.20
CA ALA A 9 2.09 58.30 -7.92
C ALA A 9 2.26 59.58 -7.04
N THR A 10 2.23 59.32 -5.72
CA THR A 10 2.87 60.02 -4.57
C THR A 10 2.35 61.37 -4.06
N CYS A 11 2.06 61.42 -2.75
CA CYS A 11 2.77 62.34 -1.83
C CYS A 11 2.67 61.88 -0.36
N LEU A 12 3.71 62.12 0.45
CA LEU A 12 3.68 62.03 1.92
C LEU A 12 3.41 63.41 2.51
N GLN A 13 2.77 63.48 3.67
CA GLN A 13 2.82 64.66 4.54
C GLN A 13 3.05 64.27 6.00
N CYS A 14 4.10 64.82 6.59
CA CYS A 14 4.37 64.77 8.03
C CYS A 14 3.84 66.05 8.69
N LEU A 15 3.39 65.96 9.93
CA LEU A 15 3.12 67.14 10.79
C LEU A 15 4.20 67.26 11.89
N PRO A 16 4.61 68.48 12.27
CA PRO A 16 5.71 68.67 13.22
C PRO A 16 5.23 68.78 14.67
N CYS A 17 6.06 68.32 15.61
CA CYS A 17 6.04 68.79 17.00
C CYS A 17 7.18 69.80 17.20
N ARG A 18 6.94 70.79 18.06
CA ARG A 18 7.85 71.93 18.34
C ARG A 18 8.41 71.82 19.75
N ASP A 19 9.52 72.50 20.01
CA ASP A 19 10.39 72.32 21.17
C ASP A 19 9.76 72.67 22.53
N GLY A 20 10.15 71.94 23.59
CA GLY A 20 9.94 72.37 24.97
C GLY A 20 9.89 71.25 26.01
N ILE A 21 10.90 71.22 26.89
CA ILE A 21 10.96 70.46 28.17
C ILE A 21 11.16 68.93 28.03
N GLN A 22 11.97 68.37 28.93
CA GLN A 22 12.43 66.98 28.92
C GLN A 22 11.49 66.07 29.72
N HIS A 23 11.09 64.93 29.16
CA HIS A 23 11.34 63.58 29.70
C HIS A 23 10.66 62.48 28.84
N SER A 24 11.23 61.26 28.87
CA SER A 24 10.65 60.01 28.34
C SER A 24 10.35 59.94 26.82
N THR A 25 11.39 60.05 25.99
CA THR A 25 11.36 59.61 24.58
C THR A 25 11.31 58.08 24.41
N SER A 26 11.31 57.30 25.50
CA SER A 26 11.18 55.84 25.48
C SER A 26 9.73 55.36 25.36
N LEU A 27 8.77 55.98 26.05
CA LEU A 27 7.37 55.50 26.08
C LEU A 27 6.73 55.49 24.68
N CYS A 28 6.90 56.58 23.91
CA CYS A 28 6.31 56.70 22.57
C CYS A 28 6.91 55.67 21.59
N ARG A 29 8.22 55.38 21.68
CA ARG A 29 8.86 54.30 20.91
C ARG A 29 8.38 52.92 21.34
N LEU A 30 8.18 52.67 22.64
CA LEU A 30 7.60 51.41 23.12
C LEU A 30 6.18 51.21 22.57
N GLN A 31 5.33 52.23 22.56
CA GLN A 31 3.95 52.09 22.06
C GLN A 31 3.91 51.73 20.57
N THR A 32 4.70 52.38 19.71
CA THR A 32 4.74 52.03 18.28
C THR A 32 5.29 50.62 18.04
N VAL A 33 6.36 50.23 18.74
CA VAL A 33 6.93 48.87 18.64
C VAL A 33 5.96 47.82 19.18
N MET A 34 5.25 48.10 20.27
CA MET A 34 4.27 47.19 20.87
C MET A 34 3.04 47.02 19.99
N VAL A 35 2.55 48.08 19.32
CA VAL A 35 1.46 47.97 18.33
C VAL A 35 1.90 47.15 17.12
N ILE A 36 3.12 47.35 16.62
CA ILE A 36 3.67 46.53 15.51
C ILE A 36 3.85 45.07 15.93
N LEU A 37 4.33 44.79 17.15
CA LEU A 37 4.44 43.43 17.68
C LEU A 37 3.07 42.78 17.89
N ILE A 38 2.07 43.50 18.40
CA ILE A 38 0.72 42.98 18.62
C ILE A 38 0.03 42.67 17.28
N THR A 39 0.11 43.55 16.28
CA THR A 39 -0.46 43.27 14.95
C THR A 39 0.28 42.14 14.24
N SER A 40 1.62 42.09 14.30
CA SER A 40 2.40 40.96 13.75
C SER A 40 2.07 39.63 14.45
N THR A 41 1.87 39.65 15.76
CA THR A 41 1.52 38.44 16.54
C THR A 41 0.08 38.01 16.29
N LEU A 42 -0.86 38.95 16.11
CA LEU A 42 -2.23 38.64 15.70
C LEU A 42 -2.29 38.07 14.27
N LEU A 43 -1.54 38.63 13.32
CA LEU A 43 -1.40 38.01 11.99
C LEU A 43 -0.80 36.60 12.08
N LEU A 44 0.26 36.40 12.88
CA LEU A 44 0.85 35.08 13.10
C LEU A 44 -0.10 34.11 13.81
N ILE A 45 -0.99 34.57 14.69
CA ILE A 45 -2.01 33.73 15.33
C ILE A 45 -3.11 33.36 14.34
N VAL A 46 -3.61 34.30 13.53
CA VAL A 46 -4.61 34.03 12.49
C VAL A 46 -4.07 33.07 11.43
N PHE A 47 -2.88 33.34 10.88
CA PHE A 47 -2.23 32.41 9.94
C PHE A 47 -1.92 31.05 10.59
N LYS A 48 -1.74 30.96 11.92
CA LYS A 48 -1.49 29.70 12.61
C LYS A 48 -2.78 28.96 13.02
N SER A 49 -3.91 29.64 13.22
CA SER A 49 -5.22 28.98 13.30
C SER A 49 -5.65 28.41 11.96
N ASP A 50 -5.34 29.11 10.85
CA ASP A 50 -5.63 28.64 9.49
C ASP A 50 -4.66 27.53 9.01
N ILE A 51 -3.56 27.27 9.74
CA ILE A 51 -2.54 26.26 9.43
C ILE A 51 -2.54 25.09 10.44
N VAL A 52 -3.24 25.19 11.58
CA VAL A 52 -3.33 24.11 12.59
C VAL A 52 -4.79 23.74 12.87
N GLY A 53 -5.51 23.39 11.81
CA GLY A 53 -6.68 22.50 11.87
C GLY A 53 -6.24 21.03 11.93
N GLU A 54 -7.03 20.17 12.58
CA GLU A 54 -6.65 18.76 12.81
C GLU A 54 -6.52 17.94 11.52
N ILE A 55 -5.29 17.52 11.16
CA ILE A 55 -5.09 16.45 10.19
C ILE A 55 -5.39 15.10 10.86
N ARG A 56 -6.65 14.67 10.81
CA ARG A 56 -7.04 13.28 11.07
C ARG A 56 -6.93 12.50 9.75
N PRO A 57 -6.18 11.38 9.67
CA PRO A 57 -6.08 10.58 8.45
C PRO A 57 -7.34 9.73 8.26
N SER A 58 -8.41 10.32 7.71
CA SER A 58 -9.69 9.65 7.48
C SER A 58 -10.33 10.00 6.14
N GLU A 59 -9.59 9.86 5.04
CA GLU A 59 -10.15 9.91 3.69
C GLU A 59 -9.49 8.84 2.79
N GLN A 60 -10.23 7.76 2.53
CA GLN A 60 -9.94 6.85 1.41
C GLN A 60 -10.26 7.59 0.10
N PHE A 61 -9.38 7.53 -0.89
CA PHE A 61 -9.59 8.15 -2.22
C PHE A 61 -10.76 7.50 -2.97
N SER A 62 -11.97 7.96 -2.66
CA SER A 62 -13.20 7.58 -3.37
C SER A 62 -13.24 8.33 -4.70
N TYR A 63 -12.99 7.64 -5.82
CA TYR A 63 -13.05 8.21 -7.16
C TYR A 63 -14.49 8.57 -7.58
N TYR A 64 -14.94 9.75 -7.16
CA TYR A 64 -16.23 10.32 -7.57
C TYR A 64 -16.18 10.84 -9.01
N PHE A 65 -16.43 9.95 -9.97
CA PHE A 65 -16.87 10.35 -11.31
C PHE A 65 -18.34 10.80 -11.25
N THR A 66 -18.58 12.09 -11.03
CA THR A 66 -19.89 12.71 -11.24
C THR A 66 -20.14 12.93 -12.74
N PRO A 67 -21.16 12.29 -13.35
CA PRO A 67 -21.51 12.55 -14.74
C PRO A 67 -22.31 13.86 -14.85
N THR A 68 -21.76 14.87 -15.52
CA THR A 68 -22.50 16.09 -15.86
C THR A 68 -23.57 15.80 -16.91
N LYS A 69 -24.83 15.76 -16.47
CA LYS A 69 -25.99 16.23 -17.24
C LYS A 69 -26.35 17.60 -16.64
N ASP A 70 -26.62 18.66 -17.39
CA ASP A 70 -27.74 18.79 -18.32
C ASP A 70 -27.47 19.83 -19.42
N ASN A 71 -28.18 19.71 -20.55
CA ASN A 71 -28.94 20.81 -21.15
C ASN A 71 -29.71 20.34 -22.40
N LEU A 72 -30.95 19.89 -22.20
CA LEU A 72 -32.05 20.11 -23.14
C LEU A 72 -33.25 20.60 -22.30
N THR A 73 -33.99 21.56 -22.84
CA THR A 73 -34.78 22.52 -22.04
C THR A 73 -36.29 22.29 -22.09
N GLU A 74 -36.96 22.72 -21.01
CA GLU A 74 -38.42 22.94 -20.89
C GLU A 74 -39.28 21.64 -20.90
N VAL A 75 -40.47 21.58 -20.28
CA VAL A 75 -41.48 22.62 -19.95
C VAL A 75 -42.02 22.45 -18.49
N LYS A 76 -42.42 23.56 -17.85
CA LYS A 76 -43.06 23.67 -16.50
C LYS A 76 -44.59 23.43 -16.57
N PRO A 77 -45.39 23.33 -15.46
CA PRO A 77 -45.17 23.80 -14.07
C PRO A 77 -45.48 22.67 -13.03
N GLN A 78 -46.04 22.78 -11.81
CA GLN A 78 -46.63 23.87 -10.99
C GLN A 78 -46.68 23.49 -9.48
N ASN A 79 -47.17 24.43 -8.64
CA ASN A 79 -47.73 24.28 -7.29
C ASN A 79 -46.83 23.85 -6.11
N ASN A 80 -46.34 24.85 -5.36
CA ASN A 80 -46.89 25.28 -4.05
C ASN A 80 -47.40 24.23 -3.04
N THR A 81 -47.31 24.42 -1.71
CA THR A 81 -46.45 25.22 -0.77
C THR A 81 -46.94 24.89 0.66
N GLY A 82 -46.10 25.08 1.68
CA GLY A 82 -46.44 24.91 3.11
C GLY A 82 -45.17 24.51 3.86
N GLU A 83 -44.38 25.44 4.42
CA GLU A 83 -44.63 26.23 5.65
C GLU A 83 -44.58 25.35 6.91
N LEU A 84 -43.51 25.44 7.71
CA LEU A 84 -43.35 26.25 8.95
C LEU A 84 -44.01 25.55 10.17
N GLU A 85 -43.52 25.62 11.41
CA GLU A 85 -42.44 26.45 12.01
C GLU A 85 -41.85 25.80 13.29
N ASP A 86 -40.79 26.43 13.84
CA ASP A 86 -40.36 26.42 15.25
C ASP A 86 -39.91 25.13 15.99
N ASN A 87 -39.29 25.21 17.19
CA ASN A 87 -38.06 25.92 17.63
C ASN A 87 -37.83 25.68 19.15
N PHE A 88 -36.62 25.99 19.64
CA PHE A 88 -36.19 26.04 21.06
C PHE A 88 -36.26 24.74 21.91
N GLY A 89 -35.28 24.43 22.77
CA GLY A 89 -33.91 24.94 22.92
C GLY A 89 -33.38 24.98 24.36
N LYS A 90 -32.03 24.97 24.50
CA LYS A 90 -31.23 25.35 25.69
C LYS A 90 -31.33 24.44 26.95
N ALA A 91 -30.42 24.47 27.94
CA ALA A 91 -28.96 24.73 28.01
C ALA A 91 -28.45 24.48 29.48
N HIS A 92 -27.14 24.66 29.75
CA HIS A 92 -26.48 24.81 31.07
C HIS A 92 -26.36 23.54 31.97
N GLU A 93 -25.15 23.04 32.34
CA GLU A 93 -24.26 23.36 33.50
C GLU A 93 -24.39 22.33 34.68
N GLN A 94 -23.46 22.10 35.64
CA GLN A 94 -22.14 22.66 36.03
C GLN A 94 -21.32 21.68 36.94
N ILE A 95 -19.98 21.82 37.01
CA ILE A 95 -19.07 21.71 38.20
C ILE A 95 -18.63 20.36 38.89
N GLN A 96 -17.39 20.39 39.47
CA GLN A 96 -16.71 19.51 40.49
C GLN A 96 -16.25 18.06 40.10
N SER A 97 -15.15 17.46 40.64
CA SER A 97 -13.88 17.99 41.24
C SER A 97 -12.78 16.90 41.48
N VAL A 98 -11.51 17.25 41.18
CA VAL A 98 -10.17 17.00 41.84
C VAL A 98 -10.11 16.09 43.12
N PRO A 99 -9.03 15.29 43.45
CA PRO A 99 -7.62 15.27 42.96
C PRO A 99 -7.00 13.89 42.57
N LYS A 100 -5.69 13.88 42.24
CA LYS A 100 -4.73 12.74 42.35
C LYS A 100 -3.57 13.12 43.30
N HIS A 101 -2.87 12.15 43.89
CA HIS A 101 -1.64 12.35 44.68
C HIS A 101 -0.37 11.77 44.01
N GLU A 102 0.81 12.08 44.57
CA GLU A 102 2.12 12.02 43.91
C GLU A 102 2.77 10.63 43.74
N THR A 103 3.83 10.63 42.93
CA THR A 103 4.82 9.55 42.76
C THR A 103 6.01 9.71 43.72
N GLY A 104 6.52 8.62 44.29
CA GLY A 104 7.80 8.56 45.01
C GLY A 104 8.84 7.72 44.28
N THR A 105 10.09 8.19 44.19
CA THR A 105 11.25 7.48 43.63
C THR A 105 12.13 6.87 44.73
N VAL A 106 12.95 5.86 44.40
CA VAL A 106 14.34 5.65 44.91
C VAL A 106 14.99 4.41 44.24
N SER A 107 16.31 4.45 44.11
CA SER A 107 17.25 3.43 43.62
C SER A 107 18.66 3.78 44.15
N PRO A 108 19.73 3.01 43.88
CA PRO A 108 19.94 1.56 43.97
C PRO A 108 21.15 1.22 44.89
N GLU A 109 21.61 -0.04 45.00
CA GLU A 109 23.00 -0.32 45.42
C GLU A 109 23.61 -1.63 44.86
N HIS A 110 24.93 -1.80 45.04
CA HIS A 110 25.79 -2.86 44.46
C HIS A 110 26.16 -3.96 45.47
N LEU A 111 26.61 -5.15 44.99
CA LEU A 111 28.00 -5.65 45.19
C LEU A 111 28.23 -7.12 44.72
N THR A 112 29.50 -7.42 44.41
CA THR A 112 30.12 -8.76 44.18
C THR A 112 31.61 -8.65 44.61
N PRO A 113 32.56 -9.60 44.37
CA PRO A 113 32.53 -11.04 44.09
C PRO A 113 33.52 -11.85 45.01
N LYS A 114 33.77 -13.15 44.76
CA LYS A 114 35.13 -13.79 44.85
C LYS A 114 35.22 -15.24 44.30
N LYS A 115 36.45 -15.66 43.98
CA LYS A 115 36.87 -16.96 43.40
C LYS A 115 37.46 -17.93 44.45
N LYS A 116 37.57 -19.23 44.11
CA LYS A 116 38.80 -20.05 44.33
C LYS A 116 38.88 -21.27 43.39
N GLU A 117 39.94 -22.07 43.49
CA GLU A 117 40.52 -22.88 42.38
C GLU A 117 40.38 -24.43 42.50
N ASN A 118 40.72 -25.13 41.40
CA ASN A 118 40.66 -26.59 41.21
C ASN A 118 41.86 -27.36 41.81
N PRO A 119 41.73 -28.68 41.94
CA PRO A 119 42.77 -29.64 41.50
C PRO A 119 42.23 -30.64 40.45
N VAL A 120 43.12 -31.47 39.89
CA VAL A 120 42.86 -32.39 38.75
C VAL A 120 43.51 -33.75 39.01
N ILE A 121 42.93 -34.88 38.55
CA ILE A 121 43.59 -36.03 37.86
C ILE A 121 42.69 -37.30 37.73
N SER A 122 42.91 -38.04 36.63
CA SER A 122 42.57 -39.46 36.31
C SER A 122 41.11 -39.98 36.38
N THR A 123 40.42 -39.85 35.25
CA THR A 123 39.90 -40.97 34.42
C THR A 123 39.33 -42.24 35.09
N SER A 124 38.02 -42.44 34.91
CA SER A 124 37.46 -43.72 34.44
C SER A 124 36.32 -43.44 33.46
N SER A 125 36.02 -44.38 32.55
CA SER A 125 35.04 -44.19 31.47
C SER A 125 33.62 -44.51 31.93
N VAL A 126 32.71 -43.55 31.82
CA VAL A 126 31.25 -43.75 31.96
C VAL A 126 30.54 -43.15 30.75
N GLU A 127 29.52 -43.86 30.31
CA GLU A 127 28.66 -43.59 29.15
C GLU A 127 27.91 -42.25 29.30
N SER A 128 28.14 -41.32 28.38
CA SER A 128 27.54 -39.99 28.43
C SER A 128 26.14 -40.00 27.81
N THR A 129 25.13 -40.22 28.63
CA THR A 129 23.76 -39.78 28.29
C THR A 129 23.76 -38.28 28.09
N GLU A 130 23.33 -37.80 26.92
CA GLU A 130 23.15 -36.36 26.69
C GLU A 130 22.13 -35.82 27.71
N PRO A 131 22.42 -34.71 28.41
CA PRO A 131 21.42 -34.05 29.22
C PRO A 131 20.35 -33.51 28.27
N ALA A 132 19.09 -33.90 28.51
CA ALA A 132 17.96 -33.39 27.73
C ALA A 132 17.98 -31.86 27.73
N GLU A 133 17.72 -31.24 26.57
CA GLU A 133 17.62 -29.78 26.47
C GLU A 133 16.48 -29.29 27.38
N GLU A 134 16.85 -28.69 28.51
CA GLU A 134 15.92 -28.11 29.45
C GLU A 134 15.25 -26.91 28.76
N GLU A 135 13.99 -27.08 28.32
CA GLU A 135 13.25 -26.08 27.56
C GLU A 135 13.21 -24.76 28.35
N ARG A 136 14.09 -23.83 27.96
CA ARG A 136 14.08 -22.47 28.48
C ARG A 136 12.69 -21.89 28.20
N PRO A 137 11.96 -21.42 29.23
CA PRO A 137 10.58 -20.97 29.04
C PRO A 137 10.54 -19.84 28.00
N GLU A 138 9.89 -20.11 26.85
CA GLU A 138 9.86 -19.18 25.72
C GLU A 138 9.29 -17.82 26.17
N THR A 139 10.12 -16.78 26.11
CA THR A 139 9.68 -15.42 26.43
C THR A 139 8.67 -14.98 25.37
N PRO A 140 7.47 -14.49 25.73
CA PRO A 140 6.36 -14.37 24.79
C PRO A 140 6.64 -13.36 23.67
N ALA A 141 6.58 -13.84 22.43
CA ALA A 141 6.82 -13.01 21.24
C ALA A 141 5.88 -11.79 21.15
N VAL A 142 6.42 -10.70 20.57
CA VAL A 142 5.76 -9.40 20.32
C VAL A 142 4.36 -9.55 19.73
N PHE A 143 4.18 -10.45 18.76
CA PHE A 143 2.86 -10.84 18.29
C PHE A 143 2.54 -12.31 18.61
N LYS A 144 1.55 -12.51 19.48
CA LYS A 144 0.98 -13.82 19.84
C LYS A 144 -0.08 -14.24 18.83
N GLY A 145 -0.03 -15.50 18.39
CA GLY A 145 -0.94 -16.05 17.38
C GLY A 145 -0.24 -16.30 16.04
N HIS A 146 -1.02 -16.44 14.98
CA HIS A 146 -0.52 -16.73 13.64
C HIS A 146 0.14 -15.50 13.00
N ARG A 147 1.34 -15.67 12.46
CA ARG A 147 2.01 -14.72 11.56
C ARG A 147 1.99 -15.33 10.17
N ILE A 148 1.17 -14.78 9.28
CA ILE A 148 0.87 -15.32 7.95
C ILE A 148 1.43 -14.37 6.89
N VAL A 149 2.20 -14.90 5.93
CA VAL A 149 2.72 -14.11 4.81
C VAL A 149 1.73 -14.16 3.65
N HIS A 150 1.33 -13.02 3.09
CA HIS A 150 0.54 -12.99 1.87
C HIS A 150 1.41 -13.18 0.63
N LEU A 151 0.96 -14.05 -0.27
CA LEU A 151 1.41 -14.21 -1.64
C LEU A 151 0.23 -13.83 -2.56
N ASP A 152 0.18 -12.57 -2.98
CA ASP A 152 -0.63 -12.17 -4.14
C ASP A 152 0.12 -12.60 -5.41
N LEU A 153 -0.53 -13.41 -6.22
CA LEU A 153 0.06 -14.05 -7.41
C LEU A 153 -0.29 -13.30 -8.71
N LYS A 154 -1.19 -12.30 -8.65
CA LYS A 154 -1.91 -11.67 -9.77
C LYS A 154 -0.99 -11.19 -10.89
N GLY A 155 -0.79 -12.05 -11.89
CA GLY A 155 0.07 -11.85 -13.07
C GLY A 155 1.59 -11.85 -12.81
N ALA A 156 2.05 -12.13 -11.58
CA ALA A 156 3.47 -12.40 -11.30
C ALA A 156 3.64 -13.56 -10.31
N PRO A 157 3.25 -14.79 -10.69
CA PRO A 157 3.42 -15.98 -9.87
C PRO A 157 4.91 -16.37 -9.78
N PRO A 158 5.54 -16.43 -8.59
CA PRO A 158 6.88 -16.97 -8.45
C PRO A 158 6.92 -18.47 -8.82
N LEU A 159 7.99 -18.90 -9.49
CA LEU A 159 8.22 -20.30 -9.84
C LEU A 159 8.25 -21.18 -8.58
N VAL A 160 7.75 -22.42 -8.67
CA VAL A 160 7.74 -23.36 -7.55
C VAL A 160 9.16 -23.69 -7.05
N SER A 161 10.17 -23.59 -7.91
CA SER A 161 11.59 -23.66 -7.58
C SER A 161 12.05 -22.55 -6.62
N TYR A 162 11.49 -21.34 -6.74
CA TYR A 162 11.81 -20.21 -5.86
C TYR A 162 11.20 -20.37 -4.47
N TYR A 163 9.99 -20.93 -4.35
CA TYR A 163 9.41 -21.27 -3.05
C TYR A 163 10.26 -22.27 -2.24
N LYS A 164 11.00 -23.17 -2.91
CA LYS A 164 11.98 -24.06 -2.23
C LYS A 164 13.11 -23.28 -1.57
N LYS A 165 13.47 -22.10 -2.10
CA LYS A 165 14.47 -21.17 -1.55
C LYS A 165 13.87 -20.30 -0.42
N ILE A 166 12.60 -19.86 -0.55
CA ILE A 166 11.99 -18.86 0.34
C ILE A 166 11.19 -19.41 1.53
N PHE A 167 10.47 -20.52 1.41
CA PHE A 167 9.67 -21.03 2.53
C PHE A 167 10.49 -21.40 3.79
N PRO A 168 11.72 -21.93 3.68
CA PRO A 168 12.61 -22.08 4.84
C PRO A 168 12.93 -20.74 5.52
N LEU A 169 13.20 -19.69 4.74
CA LEU A 169 13.50 -18.36 5.28
C LEU A 169 12.26 -17.73 5.95
N ILE A 170 11.08 -17.84 5.34
CA ILE A 170 9.82 -17.41 6.00
C ILE A 170 9.64 -18.13 7.35
N LYS A 171 10.04 -19.41 7.45
CA LYS A 171 9.98 -20.14 8.72
C LYS A 171 11.02 -19.68 9.73
N GLU A 172 12.28 -19.52 9.31
CA GLU A 172 13.39 -19.00 10.11
C GLU A 172 13.07 -17.61 10.70
N LEU A 173 12.49 -16.74 9.87
CA LEU A 173 12.00 -15.41 10.24
C LEU A 173 10.85 -15.43 11.27
N GLY A 174 10.26 -16.60 11.56
CA GLY A 174 9.20 -16.77 12.58
C GLY A 174 7.78 -16.92 12.02
N GLY A 175 7.64 -17.12 10.70
CA GLY A 175 6.36 -17.36 10.02
C GLY A 175 5.67 -18.65 10.47
N THR A 176 4.34 -18.62 10.39
CA THR A 176 3.46 -19.75 10.78
C THR A 176 2.58 -20.26 9.63
N GLY A 177 2.48 -19.50 8.54
CA GLY A 177 1.68 -19.88 7.38
C GLY A 177 1.74 -18.89 6.23
N LEU A 178 0.99 -19.21 5.18
CA LEU A 178 0.86 -18.48 3.93
C LEU A 178 -0.63 -18.21 3.66
N LEU A 179 -0.97 -16.96 3.34
CA LEU A 179 -2.19 -16.60 2.63
C LEU A 179 -1.81 -16.59 1.14
N ILE A 180 -2.58 -17.25 0.28
CA ILE A 180 -2.25 -17.35 -1.14
C ILE A 180 -3.46 -16.92 -1.97
N GLU A 181 -3.39 -15.72 -2.54
CA GLU A 181 -4.40 -15.18 -3.46
C GLU A 181 -4.02 -15.54 -4.89
N TYR A 182 -4.81 -16.43 -5.48
CA TYR A 182 -4.50 -16.99 -6.80
C TYR A 182 -5.12 -16.21 -7.96
N GLU A 183 -6.38 -15.79 -7.84
CA GLU A 183 -7.21 -15.30 -8.96
C GLU A 183 -7.01 -16.15 -10.23
N ASP A 184 -6.62 -15.58 -11.38
CA ASP A 184 -6.41 -16.35 -12.61
C ASP A 184 -5.11 -17.19 -12.66
N MET A 185 -4.26 -17.15 -11.62
CA MET A 185 -3.14 -18.09 -11.46
C MET A 185 -3.55 -19.47 -10.92
N PHE A 186 -4.85 -19.70 -10.65
CA PHE A 186 -5.37 -20.99 -10.21
C PHE A 186 -5.82 -21.88 -11.38
N PRO A 187 -5.53 -23.20 -11.38
CA PRO A 187 -6.00 -24.15 -12.40
C PRO A 187 -7.47 -24.59 -12.18
N TYR A 188 -8.41 -23.66 -12.43
CA TYR A 188 -9.84 -23.95 -12.42
C TYR A 188 -10.25 -24.95 -13.50
N ARG A 189 -11.41 -25.60 -13.34
CA ARG A 189 -12.06 -26.40 -14.39
C ARG A 189 -12.45 -25.56 -15.61
N HIS A 190 -12.71 -24.27 -15.39
CA HIS A 190 -13.03 -23.29 -16.43
C HIS A 190 -11.74 -22.69 -16.97
N GLU A 191 -11.25 -23.19 -18.11
CA GLU A 191 -10.03 -22.67 -18.77
C GLU A 191 -10.10 -21.15 -19.03
N ALA A 192 -11.31 -20.61 -19.26
CA ALA A 192 -11.53 -19.18 -19.43
C ALA A 192 -11.15 -18.33 -18.19
N LEU A 193 -11.11 -18.92 -16.99
CA LEU A 193 -10.68 -18.28 -15.74
C LEU A 193 -9.18 -18.45 -15.45
N THR A 194 -8.49 -19.29 -16.20
CA THR A 194 -7.11 -19.70 -15.93
C THR A 194 -6.16 -18.97 -16.88
N ALA A 195 -5.14 -18.29 -16.36
CA ALA A 195 -4.11 -17.64 -17.15
C ALA A 195 -3.20 -18.66 -17.83
N LYS A 196 -2.56 -18.28 -18.94
CA LYS A 196 -1.69 -19.18 -19.72
C LYS A 196 -0.42 -19.61 -18.97
N ASN A 197 0.00 -18.85 -17.95
CA ASN A 197 1.11 -19.12 -17.05
C ASN A 197 0.66 -19.48 -15.62
N ALA A 198 -0.63 -19.81 -15.43
CA ALA A 198 -1.14 -20.28 -14.15
C ALA A 198 -0.46 -21.58 -13.68
N TYR A 199 -0.44 -21.80 -12.36
CA TYR A 199 0.09 -23.03 -11.77
C TYR A 199 -0.69 -24.27 -12.23
N SER A 200 -0.01 -25.38 -12.52
CA SER A 200 -0.69 -26.65 -12.74
C SER A 200 -1.22 -27.24 -11.42
N LYS A 201 -2.11 -28.23 -11.51
CA LYS A 201 -2.60 -28.95 -10.31
C LYS A 201 -1.47 -29.69 -9.56
N ALA A 202 -0.37 -30.02 -10.24
CA ALA A 202 0.83 -30.58 -9.62
C ALA A 202 1.65 -29.52 -8.87
N ASP A 203 1.72 -28.29 -9.39
CA ASP A 203 2.39 -27.16 -8.74
C ASP A 203 1.67 -26.78 -7.44
N ILE A 204 0.33 -26.70 -7.44
CA ILE A 204 -0.47 -26.46 -6.23
C ILE A 204 -0.23 -27.53 -5.15
N ALA A 205 0.01 -28.79 -5.55
CA ALA A 205 0.35 -29.87 -4.63
C ALA A 205 1.80 -29.77 -4.09
N GLU A 206 2.78 -29.42 -4.94
CA GLU A 206 4.16 -29.19 -4.53
C GLU A 206 4.29 -27.96 -3.61
N ILE A 207 3.59 -26.86 -3.90
CA ILE A 207 3.53 -25.67 -3.04
C ILE A 207 3.07 -26.04 -1.62
N GLN A 208 1.98 -26.81 -1.51
CA GLN A 208 1.50 -27.29 -0.21
C GLN A 208 2.47 -28.28 0.46
N ARG A 209 3.15 -29.14 -0.30
CA ARG A 209 4.18 -30.04 0.25
C ARG A 209 5.36 -29.25 0.82
N LEU A 210 5.81 -28.19 0.13
CA LEU A 210 6.87 -27.29 0.58
C LEU A 210 6.45 -26.49 1.81
N ALA A 211 5.21 -25.98 1.85
CA ALA A 211 4.68 -25.26 3.02
C ALA A 211 4.61 -26.18 4.24
N ALA A 212 4.05 -27.40 4.08
CA ALA A 212 3.97 -28.40 5.13
C ALA A 212 5.36 -28.83 5.66
N ALA A 213 6.35 -29.03 4.76
CA ALA A 213 7.72 -29.35 5.13
C ALA A 213 8.37 -28.26 6.00
N ASN A 214 8.00 -26.99 5.80
CA ASN A 214 8.47 -25.85 6.59
C ASN A 214 7.57 -25.50 7.78
N LYS A 215 6.61 -26.37 8.15
CA LYS A 215 5.63 -26.13 9.23
C LYS A 215 4.87 -24.80 9.05
N LEU A 216 4.47 -24.50 7.81
CA LEU A 216 3.63 -23.36 7.41
C LEU A 216 2.23 -23.86 7.04
N ILE A 217 1.18 -23.32 7.66
CA ILE A 217 -0.21 -23.57 7.21
C ILE A 217 -0.48 -22.85 5.89
N VAL A 218 -1.44 -23.33 5.09
CA VAL A 218 -1.86 -22.67 3.84
C VAL A 218 -3.32 -22.26 3.93
N ILE A 219 -3.58 -20.97 3.69
CA ILE A 219 -4.90 -20.36 3.60
C ILE A 219 -5.09 -19.91 2.14
N PRO A 220 -5.86 -20.63 1.31
CA PRO A 220 -6.23 -20.11 -0.01
C PRO A 220 -7.13 -18.89 0.13
N LEU A 221 -6.87 -17.85 -0.65
CA LEU A 221 -7.79 -16.74 -0.89
C LEU A 221 -8.40 -16.89 -2.28
N ILE A 222 -9.73 -16.91 -2.32
CA ILE A 222 -10.56 -16.87 -3.51
C ILE A 222 -11.42 -15.62 -3.46
N GLN A 223 -11.36 -14.78 -4.48
CA GLN A 223 -12.26 -13.64 -4.59
C GLN A 223 -13.67 -14.11 -4.97
N THR A 224 -14.68 -13.61 -4.24
CA THR A 224 -16.08 -14.06 -4.40
C THR A 224 -17.11 -12.93 -4.54
N PHE A 225 -16.69 -11.65 -4.50
CA PHE A 225 -17.63 -10.53 -4.64
C PHE A 225 -17.01 -9.30 -5.32
N GLY A 226 -16.05 -8.65 -4.67
CA GLY A 226 -15.13 -7.67 -5.26
C GLY A 226 -13.93 -8.35 -5.92
N HIS A 227 -13.05 -7.56 -6.53
CA HIS A 227 -11.86 -8.01 -7.28
C HIS A 227 -12.14 -9.15 -8.28
N MET A 228 -13.35 -9.17 -8.85
CA MET A 228 -13.81 -10.20 -9.78
C MET A 228 -13.36 -9.94 -11.22
N GLU A 229 -12.49 -8.96 -11.50
CA GLU A 229 -12.03 -8.58 -12.84
C GLU A 229 -11.55 -9.77 -13.66
N PHE A 230 -10.83 -10.72 -13.05
CA PHE A 230 -10.31 -11.90 -13.74
C PHE A 230 -11.41 -12.77 -14.36
N VAL A 231 -12.54 -12.87 -13.66
CA VAL A 231 -13.77 -13.53 -14.11
C VAL A 231 -14.56 -12.60 -15.03
N MET A 232 -14.77 -11.35 -14.64
CA MET A 232 -15.67 -10.40 -15.31
C MET A 232 -15.12 -9.86 -16.63
N LYS A 233 -13.79 -9.91 -16.87
CA LYS A 233 -13.16 -9.59 -18.17
C LYS A 233 -13.52 -10.60 -19.27
N ARG A 234 -13.99 -11.79 -18.89
CA ARG A 234 -14.34 -12.89 -19.81
C ARG A 234 -15.65 -12.65 -20.54
N LYS A 235 -15.70 -12.99 -21.84
CA LYS A 235 -16.92 -12.90 -22.68
C LYS A 235 -18.03 -13.80 -22.14
N GLU A 236 -17.61 -14.92 -21.56
CA GLU A 236 -18.43 -15.97 -20.97
C GLU A 236 -19.20 -15.43 -19.75
N PHE A 237 -18.48 -14.80 -18.80
CA PHE A 237 -19.02 -14.41 -17.50
C PHE A 237 -19.41 -12.94 -17.35
N LYS A 238 -19.12 -12.07 -18.33
CA LYS A 238 -19.51 -10.63 -18.30
C LYS A 238 -21.01 -10.38 -18.06
N HIS A 239 -21.86 -11.38 -18.31
CA HIS A 239 -23.30 -11.30 -18.07
C HIS A 239 -23.67 -11.33 -16.57
N LEU A 240 -22.72 -11.68 -15.69
CA LEU A 240 -22.88 -11.76 -14.24
C LEU A 240 -22.41 -10.49 -13.48
N ARG A 241 -21.78 -9.52 -14.14
CA ARG A 241 -21.34 -8.24 -13.53
C ARG A 241 -22.49 -7.53 -12.83
N GLU A 242 -22.24 -6.82 -11.73
CA GLU A 242 -23.23 -5.89 -11.15
C GLU A 242 -23.58 -4.80 -12.17
N MET A 243 -22.60 -3.97 -12.52
CA MET A 243 -22.75 -2.89 -13.51
C MET A 243 -22.11 -3.29 -14.85
N PRO A 244 -22.80 -3.21 -16.01
CA PRO A 244 -22.26 -3.70 -17.29
C PRO A 244 -20.91 -3.10 -17.72
N ARG A 245 -20.62 -1.85 -17.34
CA ARG A 245 -19.37 -1.14 -17.65
C ARG A 245 -18.20 -1.49 -16.72
N TYR A 246 -18.48 -1.90 -15.49
CA TYR A 246 -17.48 -2.09 -14.43
C TYR A 246 -17.24 -3.58 -14.16
N LEU A 247 -16.01 -3.94 -13.81
CA LEU A 247 -15.55 -5.34 -13.78
C LEU A 247 -15.24 -5.83 -12.36
N GLN A 248 -15.13 -4.91 -11.40
CA GLN A 248 -14.84 -5.13 -9.98
C GLN A 248 -15.79 -6.13 -9.32
N ALA A 249 -17.10 -5.97 -9.53
CA ALA A 249 -18.12 -6.64 -8.74
C ALA A 249 -18.98 -7.61 -9.57
N ILE A 250 -19.12 -8.84 -9.07
CA ILE A 250 -20.15 -9.80 -9.53
C ILE A 250 -21.50 -9.49 -8.87
N CYS A 251 -22.60 -9.72 -9.57
CA CYS A 251 -23.95 -9.46 -9.11
C CYS A 251 -24.49 -10.64 -8.28
N PRO A 252 -24.72 -10.51 -6.96
CA PRO A 252 -25.20 -11.61 -6.11
C PRO A 252 -26.63 -12.05 -6.45
N SER A 253 -27.42 -11.20 -7.13
CA SER A 253 -28.81 -11.49 -7.47
C SER A 253 -29.02 -12.11 -8.86
N ARG A 254 -27.96 -12.30 -9.67
CA ARG A 254 -28.08 -12.87 -11.02
C ARG A 254 -28.07 -14.39 -11.00
N SER A 255 -28.92 -14.99 -11.82
CA SER A 255 -28.87 -16.42 -12.13
C SER A 255 -27.49 -16.78 -12.70
N GLY A 256 -26.91 -17.88 -12.21
CA GLY A 256 -25.56 -18.32 -12.56
C GLY A 256 -24.44 -17.82 -11.64
N THR A 257 -24.60 -16.70 -10.92
CA THR A 257 -23.55 -16.18 -10.01
C THR A 257 -23.16 -17.21 -8.95
N MET A 258 -24.13 -17.73 -8.19
CA MET A 258 -23.83 -18.74 -7.17
C MET A 258 -23.33 -20.06 -7.78
N THR A 259 -23.77 -20.45 -8.98
CA THR A 259 -23.25 -21.65 -9.66
C THR A 259 -21.75 -21.50 -9.94
N LEU A 260 -21.34 -20.38 -10.54
CA LEU A 260 -19.94 -20.10 -10.85
C LEU A 260 -19.06 -20.05 -9.59
N LEU A 261 -19.51 -19.35 -8.55
CA LEU A 261 -18.80 -19.27 -7.27
C LEU A 261 -18.68 -20.64 -6.61
N GLN A 262 -19.73 -21.47 -6.64
CA GLN A 262 -19.71 -22.83 -6.10
C GLN A 262 -18.69 -23.72 -6.83
N GLU A 263 -18.56 -23.61 -8.15
CA GLU A 263 -17.57 -24.36 -8.93
C GLU A 263 -16.12 -23.92 -8.64
N MET A 264 -15.89 -22.61 -8.55
CA MET A 264 -14.58 -22.05 -8.18
C MET A 264 -14.18 -22.45 -6.75
N ILE A 265 -15.12 -22.40 -5.81
CA ILE A 265 -14.93 -22.85 -4.42
C ILE A 265 -14.64 -24.35 -4.37
N ASP A 266 -15.37 -25.18 -5.11
CA ASP A 266 -15.14 -26.63 -5.15
C ASP A 266 -13.76 -26.99 -5.70
N ASP A 267 -13.28 -26.29 -6.75
CA ASP A 267 -11.92 -26.51 -7.27
C ASP A 267 -10.85 -26.10 -6.26
N VAL A 268 -11.02 -24.95 -5.58
CA VAL A 268 -10.10 -24.48 -4.53
C VAL A 268 -10.06 -25.44 -3.34
N LEU A 269 -11.22 -25.90 -2.85
CA LEU A 269 -11.32 -26.86 -1.75
C LEU A 269 -10.76 -28.24 -2.13
N ALA A 270 -10.97 -28.70 -3.37
CA ALA A 270 -10.44 -29.96 -3.85
C ALA A 270 -8.91 -29.99 -3.92
N LEU A 271 -8.28 -28.86 -4.30
CA LEU A 271 -6.82 -28.74 -4.27
C LEU A 271 -6.25 -28.37 -2.90
N HIS A 272 -7.05 -27.86 -1.95
CA HIS A 272 -6.65 -27.53 -0.57
C HIS A 272 -7.29 -28.42 0.51
N PRO A 273 -7.19 -29.77 0.43
CA PRO A 273 -7.90 -30.66 1.34
C PRO A 273 -7.44 -30.51 2.80
N LYS A 274 -6.20 -30.07 3.05
CA LYS A 274 -5.61 -29.92 4.39
C LYS A 274 -5.86 -28.55 5.05
N SER A 275 -6.29 -27.53 4.30
CA SER A 275 -6.50 -26.18 4.86
C SER A 275 -7.64 -26.16 5.88
N GLN A 276 -7.41 -25.48 7.01
CA GLN A 276 -8.39 -25.26 8.09
C GLN A 276 -9.09 -23.89 8.00
N PHE A 277 -8.54 -23.01 7.14
CA PHE A 277 -9.03 -21.67 6.86
C PHE A 277 -9.16 -21.51 5.34
N ILE A 278 -10.09 -20.67 4.91
CA ILE A 278 -10.21 -20.16 3.53
C ILE A 278 -10.64 -18.71 3.60
N HIS A 279 -10.06 -17.85 2.76
CA HIS A 279 -10.40 -16.45 2.66
C HIS A 279 -11.26 -16.20 1.42
N ILE A 280 -12.42 -15.55 1.55
CA ILE A 280 -13.40 -15.36 0.46
C ILE A 280 -13.37 -13.96 -0.18
N GLY A 281 -12.40 -13.13 0.22
CA GLY A 281 -12.24 -11.76 -0.24
C GLY A 281 -13.33 -10.86 0.34
N CYS A 282 -14.20 -10.35 -0.53
CA CYS A 282 -15.33 -9.45 -0.22
C CYS A 282 -14.93 -8.03 0.22
N ASP A 283 -13.70 -7.64 -0.10
CA ASP A 283 -13.17 -6.27 -0.14
C ASP A 283 -13.77 -5.43 -1.27
N GLU A 284 -13.79 -4.11 -1.06
CA GLU A 284 -13.94 -3.07 -2.08
C GLU A 284 -15.04 -3.29 -3.13
N VAL A 285 -16.23 -3.75 -2.69
CA VAL A 285 -17.35 -4.12 -3.57
C VAL A 285 -18.10 -2.89 -4.10
N TYR A 286 -17.43 -2.12 -4.95
CA TYR A 286 -17.97 -0.90 -5.57
C TYR A 286 -19.21 -1.18 -6.44
N TYR A 287 -20.13 -0.20 -6.48
CA TYR A 287 -21.38 -0.22 -7.23
C TYR A 287 -22.41 -1.32 -6.84
N MET A 288 -22.17 -2.08 -5.77
CA MET A 288 -23.11 -3.07 -5.23
C MET A 288 -24.52 -2.49 -4.97
N GLY A 289 -25.55 -3.17 -5.46
CA GLY A 289 -26.96 -2.81 -5.24
C GLY A 289 -27.55 -1.88 -6.32
N GLN A 290 -26.75 -1.49 -7.32
CA GLN A 290 -27.16 -0.55 -8.37
C GLN A 290 -27.80 -1.23 -9.59
N CYS A 291 -27.62 -2.55 -9.78
CA CYS A 291 -28.29 -3.24 -10.88
C CYS A 291 -29.76 -3.54 -10.54
N GLY A 292 -30.63 -3.58 -11.56
CA GLY A 292 -32.09 -3.73 -11.36
C GLY A 292 -32.51 -4.97 -10.57
N GLN A 293 -31.78 -6.08 -10.70
CA GLN A 293 -32.07 -7.32 -9.95
C GLN A 293 -31.69 -7.21 -8.47
N CYS A 294 -30.52 -6.65 -8.15
CA CYS A 294 -30.13 -6.36 -6.78
C CYS A 294 -31.05 -5.32 -6.14
N HIS A 295 -31.40 -4.26 -6.87
CA HIS A 295 -32.32 -3.23 -6.39
C HIS A 295 -33.71 -3.82 -6.08
N GLN A 296 -34.27 -4.65 -6.97
CA GLN A 296 -35.53 -5.35 -6.75
C GLN A 296 -35.45 -6.31 -5.53
N ARG A 297 -34.38 -7.10 -5.42
CA ARG A 297 -34.17 -8.01 -4.28
C ARG A 297 -34.07 -7.25 -2.96
N MET A 298 -33.35 -6.13 -2.94
CA MET A 298 -33.23 -5.26 -1.77
C MET A 298 -34.59 -4.67 -1.35
N GLN A 299 -35.39 -4.17 -2.30
CA GLN A 299 -36.76 -3.70 -2.03
C GLN A 299 -37.63 -4.82 -1.45
N GLN A 300 -37.64 -6.01 -2.06
CA GLN A 300 -38.46 -7.14 -1.65
C GLN A 300 -38.14 -7.65 -0.23
N MET A 301 -36.85 -7.61 0.14
CA MET A 301 -36.37 -8.09 1.44
C MET A 301 -36.29 -7.00 2.52
N GLY A 302 -36.58 -5.73 2.18
CA GLY A 302 -36.42 -4.59 3.09
C GLY A 302 -34.96 -4.31 3.47
N TRP A 303 -34.01 -4.56 2.56
CA TRP A 303 -32.57 -4.50 2.83
C TRP A 303 -31.92 -3.19 2.36
N SER A 304 -31.01 -2.67 3.18
CA SER A 304 -29.94 -1.76 2.76
C SER A 304 -28.86 -2.53 1.98
N SER A 305 -27.90 -1.81 1.40
CA SER A 305 -26.71 -2.43 0.77
C SER A 305 -25.95 -3.32 1.76
N SER A 306 -25.94 -2.99 3.07
CA SER A 306 -25.40 -3.85 4.14
C SER A 306 -26.10 -5.21 4.19
N GLY A 307 -27.43 -5.23 4.05
CA GLY A 307 -28.22 -6.47 4.06
C GLY A 307 -27.89 -7.39 2.87
N LEU A 308 -27.76 -6.81 1.68
CA LEU A 308 -27.34 -7.56 0.48
C LEU A 308 -25.91 -8.12 0.61
N PHE A 309 -25.00 -7.35 1.21
CA PHE A 309 -23.63 -7.79 1.46
C PHE A 309 -23.55 -8.96 2.44
N LEU A 310 -24.25 -8.83 3.57
CA LEU A 310 -24.28 -9.85 4.62
C LEU A 310 -24.92 -11.15 4.10
N ASP A 311 -26.02 -11.06 3.34
CA ASP A 311 -26.66 -12.21 2.69
C ASP A 311 -25.70 -12.96 1.74
N HIS A 312 -24.97 -12.24 0.89
CA HIS A 312 -23.99 -12.85 -0.01
C HIS A 312 -22.87 -13.56 0.76
N MET A 313 -22.29 -12.87 1.73
CA MET A 313 -21.22 -13.40 2.59
C MET A 313 -21.67 -14.65 3.37
N ILE A 314 -22.88 -14.64 3.93
CA ILE A 314 -23.47 -15.78 4.64
C ILE A 314 -23.76 -16.94 3.68
N THR A 315 -24.24 -16.65 2.47
CA THR A 315 -24.54 -17.67 1.45
C THR A 315 -23.27 -18.38 0.97
N VAL A 316 -22.19 -17.64 0.69
CA VAL A 316 -20.88 -18.18 0.30
C VAL A 316 -20.25 -18.98 1.44
N ALA A 317 -20.20 -18.42 2.66
CA ALA A 317 -19.64 -19.11 3.83
C ALA A 317 -20.45 -20.36 4.22
N GLY A 318 -21.78 -20.31 4.09
CA GLY A 318 -22.69 -21.44 4.29
C GLY A 318 -22.45 -22.57 3.29
N TYR A 319 -22.19 -22.26 2.01
CA TYR A 319 -21.83 -23.27 1.03
C TYR A 319 -20.51 -23.97 1.40
N ILE A 320 -19.45 -23.20 1.70
CA ILE A 320 -18.15 -23.72 2.14
C ILE A 320 -18.31 -24.63 3.35
N LYS A 321 -19.09 -24.20 4.36
CA LYS A 321 -19.35 -25.00 5.56
C LYS A 321 -20.21 -26.24 5.31
N SER A 322 -21.07 -26.26 4.29
CA SER A 322 -21.79 -27.48 3.90
C SER A 322 -20.85 -28.55 3.29
N LYS A 323 -19.78 -28.13 2.60
CA LYS A 323 -18.71 -29.02 2.12
C LYS A 323 -17.71 -29.41 3.21
N LYS A 324 -17.37 -28.49 4.12
CA LYS A 324 -16.38 -28.69 5.19
C LYS A 324 -16.78 -27.94 6.48
N PRO A 325 -17.58 -28.54 7.38
CA PRO A 325 -18.16 -27.84 8.54
C PRO A 325 -17.14 -27.19 9.49
N SER A 326 -15.97 -27.82 9.64
CA SER A 326 -14.85 -27.35 10.46
C SER A 326 -13.99 -26.24 9.83
N MET A 327 -14.26 -25.86 8.57
CA MET A 327 -13.53 -24.79 7.90
C MET A 327 -13.86 -23.43 8.53
N THR A 328 -12.84 -22.67 8.92
CA THR A 328 -13.01 -21.25 9.28
C THR A 328 -13.01 -20.41 8.00
N VAL A 329 -14.03 -19.58 7.82
CA VAL A 329 -14.12 -18.68 6.66
C VAL A 329 -13.67 -17.30 7.09
N LEU A 330 -12.74 -16.71 6.35
CA LEU A 330 -12.19 -15.38 6.57
C LEU A 330 -12.67 -14.44 5.46
N ALA A 331 -12.91 -13.17 5.78
CA ALA A 331 -13.23 -12.13 4.80
C ALA A 331 -12.70 -10.77 5.26
N TRP A 332 -12.43 -9.86 4.32
CA TRP A 332 -12.01 -8.49 4.65
C TRP A 332 -13.15 -7.70 5.31
N ASP A 333 -12.79 -6.73 6.16
CA ASP A 333 -13.76 -6.05 7.02
C ASP A 333 -14.31 -4.73 6.46
N ASP A 334 -13.71 -4.13 5.44
CA ASP A 334 -13.94 -2.75 5.00
C ASP A 334 -15.42 -2.44 4.71
N MET A 335 -16.09 -3.32 3.95
CA MET A 335 -17.52 -3.22 3.66
C MET A 335 -18.41 -3.33 4.93
N MET A 336 -17.92 -3.95 6.01
CA MET A 336 -18.62 -4.06 7.30
C MET A 336 -18.34 -2.90 8.26
N ARG A 337 -17.32 -2.05 8.01
CA ARG A 337 -16.90 -0.98 8.96
C ARG A 337 -17.96 0.06 9.30
N ARG A 338 -19.03 0.18 8.51
CA ARG A 338 -20.13 1.12 8.72
C ARG A 338 -21.41 0.47 9.26
N MET A 339 -21.40 -0.85 9.49
CA MET A 339 -22.58 -1.59 9.97
C MET A 339 -22.73 -1.49 11.49
N SER A 340 -23.96 -1.29 11.97
CA SER A 340 -24.24 -1.29 13.40
C SER A 340 -24.10 -2.69 14.00
N LEU A 341 -23.79 -2.75 15.30
CA LEU A 341 -23.79 -4.03 16.05
C LEU A 341 -25.13 -4.78 15.89
N SER A 342 -26.25 -4.04 15.84
CA SER A 342 -27.58 -4.59 15.62
C SER A 342 -27.81 -5.18 14.22
N GLU A 343 -27.07 -4.77 13.18
CA GLU A 343 -27.08 -5.44 11.87
C GLU A 343 -26.22 -6.71 11.88
N LEU A 344 -25.01 -6.63 12.43
CA LEU A 344 -24.08 -7.77 12.54
C LEU A 344 -24.69 -8.92 13.36
N LEU A 345 -25.30 -8.63 14.51
CA LEU A 345 -25.95 -9.64 15.35
C LEU A 345 -27.22 -10.22 14.72
N ARG A 346 -28.07 -9.40 14.08
CA ARG A 346 -29.31 -9.90 13.44
C ARG A 346 -29.04 -10.78 12.23
N SER A 347 -28.00 -10.48 11.44
CA SER A 347 -27.60 -11.29 10.29
C SER A 347 -26.97 -12.62 10.68
N LYS A 348 -26.37 -12.71 11.88
CA LYS A 348 -25.57 -13.86 12.35
C LYS A 348 -24.33 -14.14 11.49
N VAL A 349 -23.79 -13.15 10.77
CA VAL A 349 -22.57 -13.31 9.96
C VAL A 349 -21.39 -13.87 10.79
N GLY A 350 -21.27 -13.46 12.06
CA GLY A 350 -20.25 -13.96 12.98
C GLY A 350 -20.45 -15.38 13.52
N ASP A 351 -21.54 -16.08 13.14
CA ASP A 351 -21.62 -17.52 13.31
C ASP A 351 -20.81 -18.28 12.26
N VAL A 352 -20.60 -17.69 11.07
CA VAL A 352 -20.05 -18.36 9.88
C VAL A 352 -18.71 -17.80 9.36
N VAL A 353 -18.42 -16.51 9.59
CA VAL A 353 -17.21 -15.81 9.11
C VAL A 353 -16.45 -15.16 10.28
N GLU A 354 -15.12 -15.02 10.15
CA GLU A 354 -14.26 -14.20 11.01
C GLU A 354 -13.63 -13.07 10.18
N PRO A 355 -13.74 -11.78 10.61
CA PRO A 355 -13.25 -10.65 9.82
C PRO A 355 -11.74 -10.49 9.90
N VAL A 356 -11.15 -10.03 8.82
CA VAL A 356 -9.74 -9.59 8.73
C VAL A 356 -9.70 -8.06 8.66
N VAL A 357 -9.30 -7.42 9.76
CA VAL A 357 -9.25 -5.96 9.89
C VAL A 357 -7.96 -5.42 9.29
N TRP A 358 -8.04 -4.79 8.11
CA TRP A 358 -6.86 -4.38 7.34
C TRP A 358 -6.52 -2.89 7.44
N GLY A 359 -5.23 -2.57 7.49
CA GLY A 359 -4.73 -1.19 7.53
C GLY A 359 -3.24 -1.11 7.28
N TYR A 360 -2.83 -0.31 6.29
CA TYR A 360 -1.46 -0.31 5.73
C TYR A 360 -0.65 0.96 6.07
N HIS A 361 -1.13 1.74 7.04
CA HIS A 361 -0.46 2.91 7.62
C HIS A 361 -0.43 2.77 9.16
N GLY A 362 -0.05 3.80 9.91
CA GLY A 362 -0.08 3.75 11.37
C GLY A 362 -1.50 3.53 11.92
N VAL A 363 -1.74 2.41 12.61
CA VAL A 363 -3.01 2.12 13.29
C VAL A 363 -2.93 2.43 14.79
N SER A 364 -4.08 2.39 15.48
CA SER A 364 -4.17 2.76 16.90
C SER A 364 -5.05 1.79 17.70
N ARG A 365 -4.99 1.87 19.04
CA ARG A 365 -5.91 1.13 19.90
C ARG A 365 -7.35 1.60 19.63
N GLY A 366 -8.25 0.67 19.34
CA GLY A 366 -9.61 0.94 18.87
C GLY A 366 -9.79 0.90 17.35
N THR A 367 -8.75 0.62 16.54
CA THR A 367 -8.92 0.29 15.11
C THR A 367 -9.77 -0.98 14.91
N ILE A 368 -9.66 -1.96 15.82
CA ILE A 368 -10.65 -3.05 15.92
C ILE A 368 -11.89 -2.50 16.62
N GLN A 369 -13.04 -2.56 15.96
CA GLN A 369 -14.28 -2.02 16.50
C GLN A 369 -14.84 -2.86 17.66
N TYR A 370 -15.40 -2.20 18.68
CA TYR A 370 -16.13 -2.88 19.77
C TYR A 370 -17.24 -3.79 19.25
N SER A 371 -17.93 -3.37 18.17
CA SER A 371 -18.96 -4.14 17.47
C SER A 371 -18.45 -5.53 17.04
N TYR A 372 -17.21 -5.62 16.54
CA TYR A 372 -16.63 -6.88 16.10
C TYR A 372 -16.31 -7.80 17.27
N ASN A 373 -15.80 -7.24 18.37
CA ASN A 373 -15.56 -7.98 19.61
C ASN A 373 -16.86 -8.54 20.23
N GLN A 374 -18.02 -7.97 19.94
CA GLN A 374 -19.31 -8.56 20.33
C GLN A 374 -19.85 -9.57 19.30
N ALA A 375 -19.76 -9.26 18.00
CA ALA A 375 -20.41 -10.04 16.95
C ALA A 375 -19.66 -11.30 16.51
N PHE A 376 -18.32 -11.33 16.58
CA PHE A 376 -17.50 -12.40 15.98
C PHE A 376 -16.82 -13.31 17.01
N LYS A 377 -16.58 -14.57 16.62
CA LYS A 377 -15.95 -15.62 17.44
C LYS A 377 -14.41 -15.53 17.46
N GLY A 378 -13.84 -14.97 16.40
CA GLY A 378 -12.43 -14.65 16.27
C GLY A 378 -12.27 -13.45 15.33
N ILE A 379 -11.13 -12.77 15.43
CA ILE A 379 -10.77 -11.62 14.61
C ILE A 379 -9.35 -11.87 14.08
N TRP A 380 -9.09 -11.42 12.86
CA TRP A 380 -7.75 -11.37 12.27
C TRP A 380 -7.43 -9.91 11.94
N ILE A 381 -6.15 -9.60 11.77
CA ILE A 381 -5.68 -8.27 11.38
C ILE A 381 -4.79 -8.36 10.15
N ALA A 382 -4.64 -7.26 9.41
CA ALA A 382 -3.74 -7.22 8.26
C ALA A 382 -2.93 -5.93 8.17
N SER A 383 -1.61 -6.10 8.24
CA SER A 383 -0.57 -5.13 7.91
C SER A 383 -0.18 -5.25 6.43
N SER A 384 0.76 -4.43 5.96
CA SER A 384 1.39 -4.59 4.64
C SER A 384 2.91 -4.55 4.75
N PHE A 385 3.58 -5.52 4.10
CA PHE A 385 5.03 -5.53 3.90
C PHE A 385 5.44 -5.07 2.49
N LYS A 386 4.52 -5.05 1.52
CA LYS A 386 4.70 -4.46 0.18
C LYS A 386 3.34 -4.18 -0.48
N GLY A 387 3.38 -3.46 -1.59
CA GLY A 387 2.23 -3.23 -2.47
C GLY A 387 1.22 -2.22 -1.92
N ALA A 388 1.67 -1.31 -1.07
CA ALA A 388 0.81 -0.33 -0.39
C ALA A 388 1.45 1.08 -0.35
N GLN A 389 2.35 1.36 -1.30
CA GLN A 389 2.91 2.68 -1.55
C GLN A 389 2.23 3.41 -2.72
N GLY A 390 1.90 2.68 -3.80
CA GLY A 390 1.20 3.20 -4.98
C GLY A 390 1.15 2.17 -6.11
N PRO A 391 0.25 2.34 -7.10
CA PRO A 391 0.01 1.35 -8.17
C PRO A 391 1.17 1.22 -9.17
N ASP A 392 2.07 2.19 -9.23
CA ASP A 392 3.27 2.24 -10.07
C ASP A 392 4.58 2.13 -9.26
N SER A 393 4.49 1.91 -7.95
CA SER A 393 5.66 1.90 -7.06
C SER A 393 6.52 0.66 -7.30
N MET A 394 7.77 0.84 -7.75
CA MET A 394 8.69 -0.28 -7.99
C MET A 394 9.53 -0.68 -6.76
N LEU A 395 9.67 0.21 -5.78
CA LEU A 395 10.44 0.01 -4.54
C LEU A 395 9.52 0.06 -3.31
N THR A 396 9.83 -0.77 -2.32
CA THR A 396 9.15 -0.80 -1.01
C THR A 396 9.85 0.12 -0.02
N ASP A 397 9.09 0.97 0.69
CA ASP A 397 9.58 1.72 1.85
C ASP A 397 9.63 0.80 3.09
N ILE A 398 10.77 0.13 3.26
CA ILE A 398 10.98 -0.92 4.27
C ILE A 398 10.72 -0.39 5.70
N ASP A 399 11.09 0.86 5.97
CA ASP A 399 10.98 1.51 7.29
C ASP A 399 9.52 1.91 7.60
N ALA A 400 8.79 2.49 6.64
CA ALA A 400 7.37 2.80 6.78
C ALA A 400 6.52 1.52 6.93
N ARG A 401 6.84 0.45 6.19
CA ARG A 401 6.18 -0.85 6.33
C ARG A 401 6.41 -1.46 7.72
N TRP A 402 7.60 -1.33 8.31
CA TRP A 402 7.83 -1.82 9.68
C TRP A 402 7.01 -1.05 10.71
N HIS A 403 6.98 0.28 10.62
CA HIS A 403 6.16 1.10 11.51
C HIS A 403 4.66 0.73 11.46
N ASN A 404 4.14 0.29 10.31
CA ASN A 404 2.81 -0.30 10.21
C ASN A 404 2.68 -1.60 11.05
N HIS A 405 3.63 -2.54 10.96
CA HIS A 405 3.63 -3.76 11.79
C HIS A 405 3.80 -3.48 13.30
N VAL A 406 4.66 -2.53 13.67
CA VAL A 406 4.82 -2.03 15.06
C VAL A 406 3.51 -1.45 15.58
N SER A 407 2.82 -0.62 14.77
CA SER A 407 1.55 -0.03 15.17
C SER A 407 0.46 -1.09 15.37
N TRP A 408 0.40 -2.11 14.51
CA TRP A 408 -0.51 -3.25 14.66
C TRP A 408 -0.23 -4.06 15.92
N ALA A 409 1.04 -4.43 16.17
CA ALA A 409 1.43 -5.17 17.37
C ALA A 409 1.03 -4.42 18.66
N ASN A 410 1.23 -3.09 18.70
CA ASN A 410 0.86 -2.24 19.83
C ASN A 410 -0.65 -1.98 19.97
N ALA A 411 -1.40 -2.00 18.86
CA ALA A 411 -2.84 -1.81 18.85
C ALA A 411 -3.61 -2.99 19.46
N VAL A 412 -3.10 -4.23 19.31
CA VAL A 412 -3.83 -5.47 19.66
C VAL A 412 -3.37 -6.18 20.93
N GLN A 413 -2.44 -5.61 21.71
CA GLN A 413 -1.94 -6.19 22.96
C GLN A 413 -3.04 -6.55 23.97
N SER A 414 -4.18 -5.84 23.90
CA SER A 414 -5.35 -6.00 24.76
C SER A 414 -6.56 -6.66 24.08
N GLU A 415 -6.38 -7.26 22.90
CA GLU A 415 -7.48 -7.75 22.04
C GLU A 415 -7.53 -9.29 22.02
N PRO A 416 -8.15 -9.96 23.01
CA PRO A 416 -8.05 -11.41 23.22
C PRO A 416 -8.71 -12.27 22.13
N LYS A 417 -9.45 -11.66 21.20
CA LYS A 417 -10.05 -12.34 20.04
C LYS A 417 -9.16 -12.34 18.79
N VAL A 418 -8.03 -11.63 18.79
CA VAL A 418 -7.10 -11.60 17.65
C VAL A 418 -6.34 -12.92 17.55
N LYS A 419 -6.55 -13.65 16.45
CA LYS A 419 -5.95 -14.97 16.20
C LYS A 419 -4.66 -14.92 15.38
N GLY A 420 -4.50 -13.89 14.56
CA GLY A 420 -3.37 -13.78 13.66
C GLY A 420 -3.31 -12.48 12.87
N ILE A 421 -2.11 -12.20 12.36
CA ILE A 421 -1.78 -11.11 11.45
C ILE A 421 -1.45 -11.67 10.06
N LEU A 422 -2.15 -11.16 9.06
CA LEU A 422 -1.88 -11.39 7.65
C LEU A 422 -0.99 -10.24 7.15
N MET A 423 0.28 -10.52 6.89
CA MET A 423 1.22 -9.54 6.34
C MET A 423 0.98 -9.44 4.84
N THR A 424 0.21 -8.45 4.40
CA THR A 424 -0.19 -8.32 2.99
C THR A 424 0.97 -7.88 2.11
N GLY A 425 0.99 -8.38 0.87
CA GLY A 425 2.05 -8.13 -0.08
C GLY A 425 1.53 -8.06 -1.51
N TRP A 426 0.62 -7.11 -1.76
CA TRP A 426 -0.06 -6.92 -3.04
C TRP A 426 0.91 -6.78 -4.20
N GLN A 427 0.51 -7.29 -5.36
CA GLN A 427 1.37 -7.43 -6.55
C GLN A 427 0.91 -6.56 -7.72
N ARG A 428 -0.37 -6.17 -7.72
CA ARG A 428 -0.94 -5.04 -8.47
C ARG A 428 -2.27 -4.62 -7.82
N PHE A 429 -2.77 -3.43 -8.11
CA PHE A 429 -4.00 -2.89 -7.49
C PHE A 429 -5.29 -3.47 -8.11
N ASP A 430 -5.30 -3.72 -9.42
CA ASP A 430 -6.38 -4.39 -10.14
C ASP A 430 -5.80 -5.14 -11.35
N HIS A 431 -6.64 -5.87 -12.09
CA HIS A 431 -6.19 -6.74 -13.20
C HIS A 431 -5.76 -6.02 -14.49
N PHE A 432 -5.84 -4.70 -14.52
CA PHE A 432 -5.42 -3.79 -15.60
C PHE A 432 -4.30 -2.84 -15.16
N ALA A 433 -4.09 -2.67 -13.84
CA ALA A 433 -2.94 -1.99 -13.27
C ALA A 433 -1.62 -2.75 -13.55
N PRO A 434 -0.48 -2.05 -13.66
CA PRO A 434 0.84 -2.69 -13.81
C PRO A 434 1.27 -3.38 -12.50
N LEU A 435 2.34 -4.18 -12.59
CA LEU A 435 2.99 -4.76 -11.42
C LEU A 435 3.62 -3.69 -10.52
N CYS A 436 3.31 -3.73 -9.22
CA CYS A 436 3.96 -2.92 -8.19
C CYS A 436 4.79 -3.80 -7.25
N GLU A 437 5.84 -3.21 -6.66
CA GLU A 437 6.67 -3.76 -5.57
C GLU A 437 6.86 -5.29 -5.66
N LEU A 438 7.60 -5.79 -6.67
CA LEU A 438 7.77 -7.24 -6.90
C LEU A 438 8.21 -7.98 -5.62
N PHE A 439 7.73 -9.21 -5.40
CA PHE A 439 8.04 -10.00 -4.19
C PHE A 439 9.50 -9.97 -3.70
N PRO A 440 10.55 -10.18 -4.52
CA PRO A 440 11.95 -10.07 -4.07
C PRO A 440 12.35 -8.66 -3.63
N VAL A 441 11.74 -7.62 -4.21
CA VAL A 441 11.98 -6.22 -3.83
C VAL A 441 11.36 -5.89 -2.47
N GLY A 442 10.18 -6.46 -2.19
CA GLY A 442 9.53 -6.38 -0.87
C GLY A 442 10.09 -7.34 0.18
N PHE A 443 10.90 -8.33 -0.21
CA PHE A 443 11.40 -9.36 0.71
C PHE A 443 12.23 -8.83 1.88
N PRO A 444 13.09 -7.78 1.74
CA PRO A 444 13.71 -7.13 2.88
C PRO A 444 12.70 -6.58 3.90
N SER A 445 11.61 -5.95 3.45
CA SER A 445 10.57 -5.48 4.36
C SER A 445 9.83 -6.63 5.05
N LEU A 446 9.50 -7.69 4.31
CA LEU A 446 8.95 -8.92 4.88
C LEU A 446 9.86 -9.47 5.98
N ALA A 447 11.14 -9.63 5.67
CA ALA A 447 12.10 -10.27 6.55
C ALA A 447 12.21 -9.54 7.89
N VAL A 448 12.49 -8.24 7.87
CA VAL A 448 12.69 -7.51 9.11
C VAL A 448 11.36 -7.29 9.87
N SER A 449 10.23 -7.12 9.17
CA SER A 449 8.91 -7.00 9.81
C SER A 449 8.43 -8.30 10.45
N LEU A 450 8.61 -9.44 9.77
CA LEU A 450 8.23 -10.76 10.30
C LEU A 450 9.14 -11.16 11.47
N ALA A 451 10.43 -10.86 11.36
CA ALA A 451 11.39 -11.11 12.43
C ALA A 451 11.04 -10.30 13.69
N TYR A 452 10.63 -9.03 13.57
CA TYR A 452 10.13 -8.22 14.69
C TYR A 452 8.85 -8.80 15.32
N LEU A 453 7.87 -9.22 14.53
CA LEU A 453 6.66 -9.87 15.08
C LEU A 453 6.97 -11.20 15.81
N SER A 454 8.16 -11.77 15.56
CA SER A 454 8.66 -13.01 16.18
C SER A 454 9.66 -12.80 17.32
N SER A 455 10.07 -11.56 17.61
CA SER A 455 11.05 -11.26 18.66
C SER A 455 10.38 -11.21 20.04
N GLU A 456 11.17 -11.28 21.10
CA GLU A 456 10.68 -11.31 22.49
C GLU A 456 10.46 -9.91 23.08
N SER A 457 11.05 -8.88 22.47
CA SER A 457 10.85 -7.46 22.81
C SER A 457 11.34 -6.54 21.68
N ASP A 458 11.52 -5.25 21.99
CA ASP A 458 11.78 -4.13 21.06
C ASP A 458 13.22 -4.16 20.51
N GLU A 459 13.48 -5.13 19.62
CA GLU A 459 14.80 -5.35 19.02
C GLU A 459 15.24 -4.25 18.05
N TYR A 460 16.56 -4.03 17.97
CA TYR A 460 17.20 -3.18 16.97
C TYR A 460 16.68 -3.43 15.54
N TRP A 461 16.36 -2.37 14.82
CA TRP A 461 15.97 -2.41 13.40
C TRP A 461 17.18 -2.21 12.48
N PRO A 462 17.61 -3.21 11.67
CA PRO A 462 17.12 -4.60 11.56
C PRO A 462 17.73 -5.59 12.56
N ASN A 463 16.92 -6.55 13.03
CA ASN A 463 17.31 -7.46 14.11
C ASN A 463 18.29 -8.54 13.67
N ALA A 464 18.80 -9.33 14.62
CA ALA A 464 19.82 -10.37 14.33
C ALA A 464 19.31 -11.42 13.34
N LYS A 465 18.06 -11.87 13.50
CA LYS A 465 17.38 -12.85 12.65
C LYS A 465 17.25 -12.36 11.20
N ALA A 466 16.74 -11.14 11.00
CA ALA A 466 16.60 -10.58 9.66
C ALA A 466 17.95 -10.25 9.01
N ARG A 467 18.96 -9.79 9.78
CA ARG A 467 20.34 -9.63 9.27
C ARG A 467 20.94 -10.96 8.82
N GLY A 468 20.73 -12.04 9.57
CA GLY A 468 21.18 -13.39 9.24
C GLY A 468 20.58 -13.95 7.95
N VAL A 469 19.30 -13.64 7.69
CA VAL A 469 18.58 -14.04 6.46
C VAL A 469 18.95 -13.16 5.26
N LEU A 470 18.98 -11.83 5.42
CA LEU A 470 19.18 -10.89 4.31
C LEU A 470 20.65 -10.76 3.87
N LYS A 471 21.59 -10.84 4.83
CA LYS A 471 23.04 -10.76 4.60
C LYS A 471 23.43 -9.55 3.73
N CYS A 472 22.93 -8.38 4.13
CA CYS A 472 23.22 -7.10 3.49
C CYS A 472 24.49 -6.46 4.06
N ASP A 473 25.25 -5.77 3.22
CA ASP A 473 26.50 -5.09 3.59
C ASP A 473 26.27 -3.81 4.42
N GLY A 474 25.18 -3.08 4.17
CA GLY A 474 24.83 -1.83 4.86
C GLY A 474 23.39 -1.77 5.37
N VAL A 475 23.20 -1.26 6.60
CA VAL A 475 21.85 -1.01 7.15
C VAL A 475 21.20 0.24 6.55
N GLU A 476 21.98 1.27 6.22
CA GLU A 476 21.44 2.55 5.73
C GLU A 476 20.70 2.39 4.39
N GLY A 477 21.19 1.54 3.49
CA GLY A 477 20.52 1.27 2.22
C GLY A 477 19.23 0.43 2.32
N LEU A 478 18.96 -0.17 3.49
CA LEU A 478 17.65 -0.74 3.81
C LEU A 478 16.68 0.29 4.41
N ARG A 479 17.18 1.37 5.03
CA ARG A 479 16.34 2.44 5.58
C ARG A 479 15.94 3.47 4.53
N LYS A 480 16.88 3.85 3.65
CA LYS A 480 16.73 5.00 2.75
C LYS A 480 16.48 4.58 1.31
N LEU A 481 15.22 4.72 0.88
CA LEU A 481 14.74 4.40 -0.47
C LEU A 481 15.70 4.87 -1.58
N GLY A 482 16.06 3.97 -2.49
CA GLY A 482 16.97 4.25 -3.62
C GLY A 482 18.45 4.37 -3.28
N THR A 483 18.86 4.14 -2.02
CA THR A 483 20.27 4.01 -1.65
C THR A 483 20.74 2.58 -1.95
N PRO A 484 21.85 2.37 -2.68
CA PRO A 484 22.36 1.02 -2.97
C PRO A 484 22.70 0.23 -1.70
N VAL A 485 22.42 -1.07 -1.72
CA VAL A 485 22.84 -2.05 -0.72
C VAL A 485 22.94 -3.43 -1.39
N ASP A 486 24.02 -4.16 -1.11
CA ASP A 486 24.26 -5.50 -1.66
C ASP A 486 23.87 -6.55 -0.62
N CYS A 487 22.92 -7.41 -0.98
CA CYS A 487 22.33 -8.43 -0.11
C CYS A 487 22.42 -9.82 -0.73
N SER A 488 22.43 -10.87 0.10
CA SER A 488 22.66 -12.27 -0.35
C SER A 488 21.48 -13.23 -0.07
N PHE A 489 20.25 -12.71 0.01
CA PHE A 489 19.04 -13.53 0.06
C PHE A 489 18.61 -14.01 -1.34
N PRO A 490 17.85 -15.12 -1.46
CA PRO A 490 17.35 -15.58 -2.76
C PRO A 490 16.47 -14.51 -3.42
N GLY A 491 16.85 -14.08 -4.63
CA GLY A 491 16.16 -12.99 -5.34
C GLY A 491 16.74 -11.59 -5.14
N SER A 492 17.82 -11.44 -4.36
CA SER A 492 18.47 -10.13 -4.15
C SER A 492 18.93 -9.46 -5.45
N GLY A 493 19.30 -10.23 -6.49
CA GLY A 493 19.62 -9.69 -7.81
C GLY A 493 18.48 -8.90 -8.47
N VAL A 494 17.22 -9.26 -8.21
CA VAL A 494 16.06 -8.46 -8.66
C VAL A 494 15.94 -7.18 -7.84
N PHE A 495 16.08 -7.27 -6.51
CA PHE A 495 16.04 -6.12 -5.61
C PHE A 495 17.12 -5.08 -5.97
N SER A 496 18.39 -5.47 -6.03
CA SER A 496 19.51 -4.57 -6.38
C SER A 496 19.41 -4.09 -7.84
N GLY A 497 18.87 -4.89 -8.76
CA GLY A 497 18.61 -4.49 -10.15
C GLY A 497 17.56 -3.38 -10.26
N ILE A 498 16.46 -3.47 -9.51
CA ILE A 498 15.40 -2.44 -9.46
C ILE A 498 15.90 -1.18 -8.71
N GLN A 499 16.68 -1.32 -7.63
CA GLN A 499 17.35 -0.18 -6.98
C GLN A 499 18.29 0.58 -7.93
N ALA A 500 19.08 -0.14 -8.73
CA ALA A 500 19.98 0.45 -9.73
C ALA A 500 19.19 1.14 -10.85
N PHE A 501 18.08 0.56 -11.31
CA PHE A 501 17.19 1.19 -12.29
C PHE A 501 16.58 2.51 -11.76
N TYR A 502 16.08 2.50 -10.51
CA TYR A 502 15.58 3.71 -9.84
C TYR A 502 16.66 4.78 -9.71
N SER A 503 17.91 4.38 -9.42
CA SER A 503 19.07 5.28 -9.38
C SER A 503 19.37 5.92 -10.75
N LEU A 504 19.18 5.18 -11.87
CA LEU A 504 19.26 5.76 -13.21
C LEU A 504 18.13 6.75 -13.50
N GLN A 505 16.90 6.45 -13.06
CA GLN A 505 15.78 7.39 -13.19
C GLN A 505 16.06 8.71 -12.47
N ILE A 506 16.60 8.66 -11.24
CA ILE A 506 17.02 9.85 -10.50
C ILE A 506 18.12 10.62 -11.27
N ARG A 507 19.15 9.93 -11.78
CA ARG A 507 20.24 10.57 -12.55
C ARG A 507 19.74 11.25 -13.83
N LEU A 508 18.81 10.63 -14.56
CA LEU A 508 18.20 11.25 -15.74
C LEU A 508 17.35 12.47 -15.34
N GLN A 509 16.53 12.36 -14.30
CA GLN A 509 15.76 13.50 -13.78
C GLN A 509 16.63 14.64 -13.26
N GLN A 510 17.82 14.35 -12.71
CA GLN A 510 18.78 15.36 -12.30
C GLN A 510 19.36 16.08 -13.51
N MET A 511 19.79 15.34 -14.55
CA MET A 511 20.26 15.88 -15.83
C MET A 511 19.22 16.81 -16.47
N THR A 512 17.97 16.37 -16.61
CA THR A 512 16.91 17.18 -17.27
C THR A 512 16.51 18.43 -16.49
N LYS A 513 16.80 18.49 -15.18
CA LYS A 513 16.57 19.67 -14.33
C LYS A 513 17.70 20.71 -14.42
N GLN A 514 18.87 20.38 -14.96
CA GLN A 514 20.02 21.28 -15.05
C GLN A 514 19.78 22.47 -16.01
N SER A 515 20.44 23.60 -15.73
CA SER A 515 20.33 24.82 -16.54
C SER A 515 20.73 24.63 -18.00
N TYR A 516 21.81 23.88 -18.29
CA TYR A 516 22.23 23.60 -19.67
C TYR A 516 21.18 22.80 -20.44
N PHE A 517 20.61 21.75 -19.85
CA PHE A 517 19.52 20.99 -20.47
C PHE A 517 18.30 21.87 -20.76
N ARG A 518 17.84 22.62 -19.74
CA ARG A 518 16.67 23.50 -19.85
C ARG A 518 16.87 24.67 -20.83
N ALA A 519 18.12 25.08 -21.10
CA ALA A 519 18.46 26.18 -21.99
C ALA A 519 18.98 25.75 -23.38
N GLY A 520 19.28 24.46 -23.61
CA GLY A 520 19.94 24.00 -24.84
C GLY A 520 19.55 22.63 -25.37
N PHE A 521 18.73 21.85 -24.66
CA PHE A 521 18.39 20.47 -25.06
C PHE A 521 16.93 20.05 -24.78
N THR A 522 16.02 21.02 -24.65
CA THR A 522 14.57 20.70 -24.55
C THR A 522 14.00 20.20 -25.88
N ASP A 523 12.79 19.65 -25.85
CA ASP A 523 12.08 19.12 -27.03
C ASP A 523 12.02 20.10 -28.21
N TYR A 524 12.07 21.41 -27.95
CA TYR A 524 12.19 22.45 -28.97
C TYR A 524 13.50 22.30 -29.78
N TYR A 525 14.65 22.19 -29.11
CA TYR A 525 15.96 22.05 -29.75
C TYR A 525 16.01 20.75 -30.56
N ILE A 526 15.54 19.65 -29.97
CA ILE A 526 15.49 18.31 -30.59
C ILE A 526 14.57 18.31 -31.83
N LYS A 527 13.36 18.90 -31.73
CA LYS A 527 12.37 18.92 -32.82
C LYS A 527 12.79 19.83 -33.99
N MET A 528 13.40 20.97 -33.70
CA MET A 528 13.82 21.93 -34.73
C MET A 528 15.19 21.60 -35.35
N ASN A 529 15.87 20.56 -34.84
CA ASN A 529 17.28 20.25 -35.09
C ASN A 529 18.17 21.51 -35.12
N PHE A 530 18.04 22.31 -34.07
CA PHE A 530 18.70 23.62 -33.93
C PHE A 530 19.17 23.77 -32.48
N GLY A 531 20.47 23.99 -32.28
CA GLY A 531 21.11 24.16 -30.97
C GLY A 531 22.61 24.41 -31.12
N SER A 532 23.25 24.95 -30.08
CA SER A 532 24.70 25.13 -30.02
C SER A 532 25.36 23.82 -29.58
N PRO A 533 26.31 23.23 -30.34
CA PRO A 533 26.94 21.96 -29.98
C PRO A 533 27.51 21.95 -28.56
N SER A 534 28.22 23.01 -28.16
CA SER A 534 28.77 23.13 -26.80
C SER A 534 27.69 23.13 -25.71
N ASN A 535 26.54 23.76 -25.94
CA ASN A 535 25.41 23.71 -24.99
C ASN A 535 24.77 22.32 -24.95
N VAL A 536 24.71 21.62 -26.09
CA VAL A 536 24.21 20.25 -26.19
C VAL A 536 25.12 19.29 -25.41
N GLU A 537 26.44 19.38 -25.58
CA GLU A 537 27.43 18.57 -24.87
C GLU A 537 27.29 18.70 -23.35
N HIS A 538 27.28 19.93 -22.81
CA HIS A 538 27.10 20.19 -21.38
C HIS A 538 25.70 19.79 -20.87
N ALA A 539 24.66 19.84 -21.73
CA ALA A 539 23.31 19.44 -21.36
C ALA A 539 23.13 17.92 -21.18
N VAL A 540 23.96 17.10 -21.84
CA VAL A 540 23.76 15.65 -21.95
C VAL A 540 25.02 14.83 -21.60
N GLU A 541 25.98 15.44 -20.90
CA GLU A 541 27.22 14.81 -20.45
C GLU A 541 27.02 13.39 -19.86
N PRO A 542 26.12 13.15 -18.89
CA PRO A 542 25.96 11.80 -18.31
C PRO A 542 25.13 10.83 -19.17
N LEU A 543 24.55 11.27 -20.30
CA LEU A 543 23.54 10.50 -21.05
C LEU A 543 24.07 9.17 -21.60
N ASP A 544 25.27 9.15 -22.20
CA ASP A 544 25.87 7.92 -22.74
C ASP A 544 26.19 6.92 -21.62
N GLY A 545 26.59 7.41 -20.44
CA GLY A 545 26.79 6.59 -19.25
C GLY A 545 25.48 5.98 -18.72
N ILE A 546 24.41 6.79 -18.62
CA ILE A 546 23.08 6.32 -18.21
C ILE A 546 22.55 5.27 -19.21
N ARG A 547 22.70 5.50 -20.52
CA ARG A 547 22.26 4.55 -21.57
C ARG A 547 23.05 3.25 -21.55
N SER A 548 24.37 3.31 -21.38
CA SER A 548 25.23 2.12 -21.28
C SER A 548 24.91 1.30 -20.01
N GLU A 549 24.62 1.97 -18.90
CA GLU A 549 24.25 1.30 -17.65
C GLU A 549 22.83 0.73 -17.68
N MET A 550 21.88 1.37 -18.36
CA MET A 550 20.53 0.82 -18.57
C MET A 550 20.59 -0.51 -19.33
N ALA A 551 21.44 -0.62 -20.36
CA ALA A 551 21.66 -1.87 -21.07
C ALA A 551 22.28 -2.96 -20.18
N ARG A 552 23.23 -2.58 -19.29
CA ARG A 552 23.80 -3.50 -18.28
C ARG A 552 22.73 -4.02 -17.33
N ILE A 553 21.95 -3.12 -16.72
CA ILE A 553 20.92 -3.43 -15.73
C ILE A 553 19.83 -4.32 -16.34
N THR A 554 19.36 -4.00 -17.55
CA THR A 554 18.31 -4.77 -18.24
C THR A 554 18.69 -6.25 -18.38
N ARG A 555 19.94 -6.54 -18.75
CA ARG A 555 20.45 -7.92 -18.84
C ARG A 555 20.56 -8.61 -17.47
N THR A 556 21.19 -7.97 -16.48
CA THR A 556 21.37 -8.60 -15.16
C THR A 556 20.04 -8.80 -14.44
N LEU A 557 19.07 -7.90 -14.67
CA LEU A 557 17.71 -8.03 -14.15
C LEU A 557 16.93 -9.12 -14.88
N GLN A 558 17.12 -9.32 -16.20
CA GLN A 558 16.56 -10.46 -16.93
C GLN A 558 17.00 -11.80 -16.33
N GLU A 559 18.30 -11.95 -16.12
CA GLU A 559 18.92 -13.15 -15.55
C GLU A 559 18.36 -13.44 -14.15
N ALA A 560 18.28 -12.41 -13.28
CA ALA A 560 17.72 -12.54 -11.93
C ALA A 560 16.20 -12.78 -11.89
N MET A 561 15.44 -12.23 -12.84
CA MET A 561 13.99 -12.41 -12.94
C MET A 561 13.62 -13.81 -13.42
N LEU A 562 14.33 -14.36 -14.41
CA LEU A 562 14.06 -15.71 -14.95
C LEU A 562 14.45 -16.84 -13.97
N ASP A 563 15.31 -16.55 -12.98
CA ASP A 563 15.63 -17.46 -11.86
C ASP A 563 14.49 -17.54 -10.80
N MET A 564 13.42 -16.76 -11.00
CA MET A 564 12.33 -16.51 -10.05
C MET A 564 10.92 -16.57 -10.65
N TYR A 565 10.74 -16.16 -11.89
CA TYR A 565 9.47 -15.98 -12.58
C TYR A 565 9.53 -16.57 -14.00
N ASP A 566 8.38 -16.80 -14.61
CA ASP A 566 8.33 -17.17 -16.03
C ASP A 566 8.60 -15.96 -16.96
N ALA A 567 8.82 -16.24 -18.25
CA ALA A 567 9.18 -15.24 -19.24
C ALA A 567 8.10 -14.14 -19.45
N SER A 568 6.81 -14.44 -19.27
CA SER A 568 5.74 -13.46 -19.46
C SER A 568 5.69 -12.39 -18.36
N VAL A 569 6.09 -12.74 -17.14
CA VAL A 569 6.28 -11.77 -16.04
C VAL A 569 7.46 -10.83 -16.36
N TRP A 570 8.53 -11.37 -16.95
CA TRP A 570 9.65 -10.56 -17.41
C TRP A 570 9.26 -9.65 -18.59
N GLU A 571 8.49 -10.16 -19.56
CA GLU A 571 7.93 -9.36 -20.65
C GLU A 571 7.04 -8.20 -20.14
N GLU A 572 6.18 -8.45 -19.14
CA GLU A 572 5.37 -7.36 -18.54
C GLU A 572 6.26 -6.31 -17.85
N VAL A 573 7.25 -6.72 -17.06
CA VAL A 573 8.21 -5.79 -16.42
C VAL A 573 9.03 -5.03 -17.48
N GLN A 574 9.40 -5.65 -18.60
CA GLN A 574 10.03 -4.96 -19.72
C GLN A 574 9.11 -3.89 -20.32
N GLU A 575 7.86 -4.22 -20.67
CA GLU A 575 6.97 -3.29 -21.36
C GLU A 575 6.46 -2.16 -20.45
N THR A 576 6.16 -2.46 -19.19
CA THR A 576 5.54 -1.51 -18.24
C THR A 576 6.55 -0.62 -17.52
N LEU A 577 7.69 -1.17 -17.09
CA LEU A 577 8.66 -0.45 -16.27
C LEU A 577 9.89 0.02 -17.06
N LEU A 578 10.53 -0.88 -17.81
CA LEU A 578 11.84 -0.61 -18.42
C LEU A 578 11.76 0.11 -19.77
N ARG A 579 10.87 -0.33 -20.68
CA ARG A 579 10.77 0.21 -22.04
C ARG A 579 10.33 1.67 -22.12
N PRO A 580 9.45 2.22 -21.24
CA PRO A 580 9.17 3.66 -21.23
C PRO A 580 10.43 4.50 -20.99
N PHE A 581 11.27 4.10 -20.02
CA PHE A 581 12.53 4.77 -19.72
C PHE A 581 13.56 4.60 -20.86
N GLN A 582 13.69 3.39 -21.41
CA GLN A 582 14.57 3.12 -22.54
C GLN A 582 14.21 3.98 -23.77
N ARG A 583 12.91 4.11 -24.10
CA ARG A 583 12.44 4.95 -25.20
C ARG A 583 12.81 6.43 -25.00
N GLU A 584 12.75 6.94 -23.78
CA GLU A 584 13.17 8.32 -23.49
C GLU A 584 14.69 8.48 -23.62
N LEU A 585 15.48 7.52 -23.12
CA LEU A 585 16.93 7.53 -23.29
C LEU A 585 17.35 7.50 -24.77
N ASP A 586 16.72 6.65 -25.59
CA ASP A 586 17.01 6.58 -27.02
C ASP A 586 16.56 7.86 -27.75
N ARG A 587 15.39 8.41 -27.42
CA ARG A 587 14.91 9.70 -27.97
C ARG A 587 15.88 10.85 -27.69
N LEU A 588 16.35 10.96 -26.44
CA LEU A 588 17.33 11.98 -26.04
C LEU A 588 18.69 11.71 -26.72
N TRP A 589 19.12 10.46 -26.80
CA TRP A 589 20.41 10.09 -27.41
C TRP A 589 20.42 10.36 -28.92
N GLU A 590 19.39 9.98 -29.66
CA GLU A 590 19.25 10.37 -31.07
C GLU A 590 19.18 11.88 -31.25
N GLY A 591 18.51 12.59 -30.33
CA GLY A 591 18.50 14.05 -30.29
C GLY A 591 19.91 14.64 -30.20
N LYS A 592 20.77 14.04 -29.37
CA LYS A 592 22.18 14.41 -29.22
C LYS A 592 22.92 14.19 -30.53
N GLN A 593 22.80 13.00 -31.13
CA GLN A 593 23.49 12.69 -32.38
C GLN A 593 23.07 13.63 -33.52
N ARG A 594 21.76 13.90 -33.69
CA ARG A 594 21.26 14.80 -34.75
C ARG A 594 21.72 16.25 -34.56
N LEU A 595 21.78 16.74 -33.32
CA LEU A 595 22.18 18.12 -33.01
C LEU A 595 23.71 18.33 -33.07
N LEU A 596 24.51 17.31 -32.74
CA LEU A 596 25.98 17.37 -32.82
C LEU A 596 26.52 17.07 -34.22
N ALA A 597 25.79 16.30 -35.04
CA ALA A 597 26.13 16.05 -36.44
C ALA A 597 25.77 17.22 -37.38
N ARG A 598 25.29 18.36 -36.85
CA ARG A 598 24.86 19.52 -37.64
C ARG A 598 25.93 20.63 -37.64
N ASP A 599 26.30 21.08 -38.83
CA ASP A 599 27.34 22.08 -39.12
C ASP A 599 26.81 23.40 -39.72
N ASP A 600 25.57 23.42 -40.23
CA ASP A 600 24.84 24.62 -40.67
C ASP A 600 23.69 25.00 -39.71
N TRP A 601 23.15 26.22 -39.79
CA TRP A 601 21.90 26.55 -39.08
C TRP A 601 21.01 27.54 -39.87
N PRO A 602 19.67 27.36 -39.86
CA PRO A 602 18.74 28.34 -40.41
C PRO A 602 18.77 29.65 -39.60
N ARG A 603 18.67 30.80 -40.30
CA ARG A 603 18.64 32.15 -39.68
C ARG A 603 17.60 32.31 -38.57
N ARG A 604 16.51 31.55 -38.63
CA ARG A 604 15.52 31.35 -37.56
C ARG A 604 14.97 29.93 -37.70
N PRO A 605 14.99 29.09 -36.65
CA PRO A 605 14.44 27.72 -36.72
C PRO A 605 12.91 27.74 -36.87
N LEU A 606 12.22 28.59 -36.10
CA LEU A 606 10.79 28.83 -36.24
C LEU A 606 10.51 29.70 -37.47
N THR A 607 10.44 29.06 -38.64
CA THR A 607 9.68 29.58 -39.79
C THR A 607 8.19 29.61 -39.45
N GLN A 608 7.43 30.49 -40.11
CA GLN A 608 5.98 30.58 -39.89
C GLN A 608 5.29 29.32 -40.39
N THR A 609 4.71 28.53 -39.49
CA THR A 609 3.77 27.47 -39.85
C THR A 609 2.47 28.09 -40.34
N ASN A 610 2.20 27.94 -41.64
CA ASN A 610 0.93 28.16 -42.35
C ASN A 610 -0.13 29.01 -41.62
N SER A 611 -0.22 30.29 -41.99
CA SER A 611 -1.34 31.18 -41.64
C SER A 611 -2.61 30.83 -42.44
N SER A 612 -3.03 29.57 -42.39
CA SER A 612 -4.17 28.99 -43.11
C SER A 612 -4.84 27.82 -42.37
N GLY A 613 -4.57 27.67 -41.07
CA GLY A 613 -5.47 26.95 -40.15
C GLY A 613 -6.35 27.97 -39.44
N ALA A 614 -7.67 27.93 -39.67
CA ALA A 614 -8.62 28.76 -38.96
C ALA A 614 -8.75 28.31 -37.49
N PHE A 615 -9.00 29.27 -36.60
CA PHE A 615 -9.70 29.01 -35.34
C PHE A 615 -11.18 29.30 -35.59
N ASP A 616 -11.92 28.24 -35.91
CA ASP A 616 -13.38 28.12 -35.80
C ASP A 616 -13.67 26.88 -34.94
#